data_AF-A0A1G2X8B0-F1
#
_entry.id   AF-A0A1G2X8B0-F1
#
_cell.length_a   1.000
_cell.length_b   1.000
_cell.length_c   1.000
_cell.angle_alpha   90.00
_cell.angle_beta   90.00
_cell.angle_gamma   90.00
#
_symmetry.space_group_name_H-M   'P 1'
#
loop_
_entity.id
_entity.type
_entity.pdbx_description
1 polymer ?
#
loop_
_entity_poly.entity_id
_entity_poly.type
_entity_poly.pdbx_seq_one_letter_code
_entity_poly.pdbx_strand_id
1 'polypeptide(L)'
;MKNIMALAVIIIAAANAFGAIGCSLNDPDRDIKRLFPNATNYKTDFISIKDTGGQPLADEIQQKLGDKFEPVYETLDVPYAFYTVLKNDKLLGYVHGVNQKGRFGGMQLIITTDPNGVITDFYYQRISSPEAKKFRDPAFAKQFIGLTLADFYRHKPQAEIKDPTEKSNPDFKATIRGIFKNLILMDEFKMNKKFDSVYIETKKQNDSNEVNKNENKDSNTN
;
A
#
# COMPACT_ATOMS: atom_id res chain seq x y z
N MET A 1 33.57 40.82 -10.17
CA MET A 1 32.14 40.89 -9.79
C MET A 1 31.22 40.05 -10.69
N LYS A 2 31.47 39.95 -12.00
CA LYS A 2 30.67 39.12 -12.94
C LYS A 2 30.72 37.60 -12.65
N ASN A 3 31.82 37.10 -12.08
CA ASN A 3 31.99 35.66 -11.80
C ASN A 3 31.33 35.17 -10.50
N ILE A 4 30.92 36.08 -9.60
CA ILE A 4 30.23 35.71 -8.35
C ILE A 4 28.72 35.53 -8.60
N MET A 5 28.18 36.25 -9.59
CA MET A 5 26.75 36.18 -9.95
C MET A 5 26.39 34.85 -10.65
N ALA A 6 27.33 34.24 -11.38
CA ALA A 6 27.10 32.95 -12.05
C ALA A 6 27.02 31.76 -11.06
N LEU A 7 27.72 31.83 -9.92
CA LEU A 7 27.72 30.76 -8.92
C LEU A 7 26.42 30.71 -8.11
N ALA A 8 25.78 31.87 -7.89
CA ALA A 8 24.51 31.95 -7.16
C ALA A 8 23.32 31.37 -7.95
N VAL A 9 23.35 31.41 -9.28
CA VAL A 9 22.28 30.87 -10.14
C VAL A 9 22.30 29.34 -10.18
N ILE A 10 23.47 28.72 -10.06
CA ILE A 10 23.62 27.25 -10.09
C ILE A 10 23.13 26.60 -8.78
N ILE A 11 23.30 27.27 -7.64
CA ILE A 11 22.90 26.73 -6.33
C ILE A 11 21.36 26.74 -6.17
N ILE A 12 20.65 27.68 -6.79
CA ILE A 12 19.18 27.76 -6.73
C ILE A 12 18.51 26.69 -7.60
N ALA A 13 19.17 26.23 -8.67
CA ALA A 13 18.63 25.19 -9.56
C ALA A 13 18.67 23.77 -8.95
N ALA A 14 19.51 23.52 -7.94
CA ALA A 14 19.64 22.20 -7.31
C ALA A 14 18.57 21.91 -6.23
N ALA A 15 17.80 22.91 -5.79
CA ALA A 15 16.87 22.77 -4.67
C ALA A 15 15.54 22.06 -5.00
N ASN A 16 15.27 21.76 -6.28
CA ASN A 16 14.03 21.11 -6.71
C ASN A 16 14.20 19.63 -7.10
N ALA A 17 15.36 19.03 -6.85
CA ALA A 17 15.50 17.58 -6.88
C ALA A 17 14.88 16.99 -5.61
N PHE A 18 13.56 17.08 -5.46
CA PHE A 18 12.82 16.17 -4.59
C PHE A 18 12.99 14.79 -5.24
N GLY A 19 14.01 14.06 -4.80
CA GLY A 19 14.12 12.64 -5.12
C GLY A 19 12.81 12.01 -4.67
N ALA A 20 11.97 11.62 -5.63
CA ALA A 20 10.78 10.84 -5.34
C ALA A 20 11.25 9.65 -4.50
N ILE A 21 10.69 9.51 -3.29
CA ILE A 21 10.99 8.36 -2.46
C ILE A 21 10.38 7.17 -3.19
N GLY A 22 11.19 6.51 -4.01
CA GLY A 22 10.73 5.41 -4.85
C GLY A 22 10.13 4.32 -3.98
N CYS A 23 8.97 3.80 -4.37
CA CYS A 23 8.35 2.64 -3.73
C CYS A 23 9.08 1.32 -4.06
N SER A 24 10.30 1.37 -4.60
CA SER A 24 11.08 0.21 -5.05
C SER A 24 11.73 -0.55 -3.90
N LEU A 25 12.02 -1.83 -4.15
CA LEU A 25 12.88 -2.62 -3.29
C LEU A 25 14.28 -2.01 -3.24
N ASN A 26 14.95 -2.11 -2.09
CA ASN A 26 16.32 -1.60 -1.93
C ASN A 26 17.33 -2.41 -2.75
N ASP A 27 17.11 -3.72 -2.86
CA ASP A 27 17.95 -4.65 -3.62
C ASP A 27 17.03 -5.72 -4.23
N PRO A 28 16.41 -5.43 -5.40
CA PRO A 28 15.42 -6.31 -6.01
C PRO A 28 15.93 -7.74 -6.22
N ASP A 29 17.17 -7.94 -6.68
CA ASP A 29 17.70 -9.28 -6.95
C ASP A 29 17.79 -10.12 -5.68
N ARG A 30 18.33 -9.54 -4.60
CA ARG A 30 18.43 -10.22 -3.31
C ARG A 30 17.06 -10.44 -2.68
N ASP A 31 16.21 -9.42 -2.71
CA ASP A 31 14.89 -9.47 -2.08
C ASP A 31 13.98 -10.47 -2.79
N ILE A 32 13.94 -10.47 -4.13
CA ILE A 32 13.16 -11.44 -4.90
C ILE A 32 13.68 -12.86 -4.66
N LYS A 33 15.00 -13.09 -4.65
CA LYS A 33 15.57 -14.43 -4.36
C LYS A 33 15.21 -14.92 -2.95
N ARG A 34 15.17 -14.01 -1.96
CA ARG A 34 14.76 -14.35 -0.58
C ARG A 34 13.27 -14.68 -0.50
N LEU A 35 12.42 -13.87 -1.13
CA LEU A 35 10.96 -13.98 -1.08
C LEU A 35 10.44 -15.15 -1.94
N PHE A 36 11.09 -15.41 -3.06
CA PHE A 36 10.76 -16.48 -4.00
C PHE A 36 12.03 -17.27 -4.35
N PRO A 37 12.48 -18.20 -3.49
CA PRO A 37 13.73 -18.97 -3.70
C PRO A 37 13.77 -19.79 -4.99
N ASN A 38 12.59 -20.09 -5.55
CA ASN A 38 12.43 -20.86 -6.78
C ASN A 38 12.21 -20.00 -8.02
N ALA A 39 12.25 -18.66 -7.90
CA ALA A 39 12.15 -17.77 -9.05
C ALA A 39 13.36 -17.92 -9.97
N THR A 40 13.11 -17.87 -11.28
CA THR A 40 14.19 -17.85 -12.28
C THR A 40 14.40 -16.46 -12.85
N ASN A 41 13.36 -15.61 -12.81
CA ASN A 41 13.45 -14.21 -13.21
C ASN A 41 12.30 -13.39 -12.59
N TYR A 42 12.35 -12.07 -12.73
CA TYR A 42 11.24 -11.17 -12.45
C TYR A 42 11.20 -10.04 -13.48
N LYS A 43 10.02 -9.45 -13.66
CA LYS A 43 9.81 -8.22 -14.44
C LYS A 43 9.48 -7.08 -13.49
N THR A 44 10.08 -5.92 -13.70
CA THR A 44 9.69 -4.69 -12.99
C THR A 44 8.88 -3.78 -13.92
N ASP A 45 7.70 -3.36 -13.46
CA ASP A 45 6.88 -2.33 -14.09
C ASP A 45 6.84 -1.10 -13.18
N PHE A 46 7.00 0.08 -13.78
CA PHE A 46 6.83 1.36 -13.09
C PHE A 46 5.54 2.01 -13.56
N ILE A 47 4.53 2.07 -12.68
CA ILE A 47 3.17 2.47 -13.03
C ILE A 47 2.76 3.63 -12.15
N SER A 48 2.38 4.76 -12.74
CA SER A 48 1.82 5.90 -12.01
C SER A 48 0.29 5.94 -12.16
N ILE A 49 -0.39 6.51 -11.16
CA ILE A 49 -1.84 6.74 -11.25
C ILE A 49 -2.13 7.73 -12.38
N LYS A 50 -1.29 8.76 -12.52
CA LYS A 50 -1.40 9.79 -13.56
C LYS A 50 -1.44 9.20 -14.96
N ASP A 51 -0.53 8.28 -15.28
CA ASP A 51 -0.41 7.70 -16.63
C ASP A 51 -1.47 6.64 -16.93
N THR A 52 -2.04 6.01 -15.89
CA THR A 52 -3.04 4.94 -16.07
C THR A 52 -4.47 5.47 -16.12
N GLY A 53 -4.82 6.45 -15.28
CA GLY A 53 -6.20 6.92 -15.19
C GLY A 53 -6.39 8.29 -14.52
N GLY A 54 -5.32 8.97 -14.12
CA GLY A 54 -5.36 10.32 -13.57
C GLY A 54 -6.21 10.46 -12.31
N GLN A 55 -6.83 11.64 -12.17
CA GLN A 55 -7.67 11.97 -11.01
C GLN A 55 -8.87 11.03 -10.83
N PRO A 56 -9.61 10.63 -11.90
CA PRO A 56 -10.72 9.68 -11.74
C PRO A 56 -10.31 8.37 -11.08
N LEU A 57 -9.15 7.82 -11.48
CA LEU A 57 -8.61 6.61 -10.87
C LEU A 57 -8.18 6.84 -9.42
N ALA A 58 -7.54 7.99 -9.14
CA ALA A 58 -7.19 8.36 -7.76
C ALA A 58 -8.44 8.44 -6.86
N ASP A 59 -9.55 8.97 -7.37
CA ASP A 59 -10.81 9.07 -6.63
C ASP A 59 -11.44 7.70 -6.37
N GLU A 60 -11.38 6.79 -7.35
CA GLU A 60 -11.82 5.39 -7.18
C GLU A 60 -11.00 4.68 -6.08
N ILE A 61 -9.67 4.79 -6.13
CA ILE A 61 -8.79 4.17 -5.13
C ILE A 61 -9.04 4.73 -3.74
N GLN A 62 -9.16 6.06 -3.61
CA GLN A 62 -9.49 6.73 -2.35
C GLN A 62 -10.86 6.28 -1.80
N GLN A 63 -11.84 6.09 -2.68
CA GLN A 63 -13.15 5.57 -2.28
C GLN A 63 -13.05 4.13 -1.74
N LYS A 64 -12.30 3.25 -2.42
CA LYS A 64 -12.03 1.87 -1.97
C LYS A 64 -11.29 1.85 -0.63
N LEU A 65 -10.32 2.76 -0.45
CA LEU A 65 -9.53 2.90 0.77
C LEU A 65 -10.35 3.46 1.94
N GLY A 66 -11.39 4.26 1.65
CA GLY A 66 -12.22 4.93 2.64
C GLY A 66 -11.60 6.21 3.22
N ASP A 67 -10.53 6.74 2.61
CA ASP A 67 -9.92 8.01 2.99
C ASP A 67 -9.27 8.75 1.81
N LYS A 68 -8.54 9.84 2.09
CA LYS A 68 -7.85 10.63 1.08
C LYS A 68 -6.36 10.31 1.07
N PHE A 69 -5.76 10.44 -0.11
CA PHE A 69 -4.32 10.35 -0.27
C PHE A 69 -3.60 11.47 0.47
N GLU A 70 -2.47 11.13 1.07
CA GLU A 70 -1.60 12.07 1.74
C GLU A 70 -0.65 12.69 0.71
N PRO A 71 -0.76 14.00 0.41
CA PRO A 71 -0.11 14.61 -0.76
C PRO A 71 1.41 14.52 -0.80
N VAL A 72 2.07 14.29 0.35
CA VAL A 72 3.54 14.15 0.42
C VAL A 72 4.01 12.75 0.03
N TYR A 73 3.19 11.73 0.30
CA TYR A 73 3.59 10.32 0.15
C TYR A 73 2.84 9.62 -1.00
N GLU A 74 1.75 10.20 -1.48
CA GLU A 74 0.76 9.56 -2.34
C GLU A 74 0.35 10.50 -3.48
N THR A 75 1.35 11.00 -4.22
CA THR A 75 1.09 11.80 -5.42
C THR A 75 0.77 10.91 -6.61
N LEU A 76 0.09 11.48 -7.60
CA LEU A 76 -0.40 10.74 -8.76
C LEU A 76 0.71 10.44 -9.78
N ASP A 77 1.74 11.29 -9.81
CA ASP A 77 2.85 11.27 -10.78
C ASP A 77 4.04 10.42 -10.33
N VAL A 78 4.16 10.10 -9.05
CA VAL A 78 5.22 9.22 -8.56
C VAL A 78 4.90 7.77 -8.93
N PRO A 79 5.76 7.09 -9.70
CA PRO A 79 5.50 5.72 -10.14
C PRO A 79 5.68 4.72 -8.98
N TYR A 80 4.78 3.74 -8.93
CA TYR A 80 4.90 2.55 -8.11
C TYR A 80 5.68 1.47 -8.85
N ALA A 81 6.60 0.80 -8.16
CA ALA A 81 7.36 -0.32 -8.70
C ALA A 81 6.65 -1.64 -8.36
N PHE A 82 6.23 -2.36 -9.40
CA PHE A 82 5.65 -3.70 -9.29
C PHE A 82 6.62 -4.73 -9.81
N TYR A 83 6.80 -5.82 -9.08
CA TYR A 83 7.64 -6.93 -9.50
C TYR A 83 6.75 -8.14 -9.78
N THR A 84 6.70 -8.58 -11.04
CA THR A 84 6.07 -9.83 -11.45
C THR A 84 7.11 -10.94 -11.39
N VAL A 85 6.94 -11.90 -10.50
CA VAL A 85 7.94 -12.95 -10.23
C VAL A 85 7.60 -14.21 -11.02
N LEU A 86 8.60 -14.79 -11.69
CA LEU A 86 8.42 -15.86 -12.66
C LEU A 86 9.33 -17.06 -12.35
N LYS A 87 8.85 -18.26 -12.69
CA LYS A 87 9.64 -19.48 -12.80
C LYS A 87 9.40 -20.11 -14.15
N ASN A 88 10.41 -20.09 -15.03
CA ASN A 88 10.30 -20.57 -16.41
C ASN A 88 9.04 -20.00 -17.10
N ASP A 89 8.90 -18.67 -17.08
CA ASP A 89 7.77 -17.91 -17.62
C ASP A 89 6.39 -18.17 -16.97
N LYS A 90 6.30 -19.06 -15.98
CA LYS A 90 5.10 -19.22 -15.15
C LYS A 90 5.07 -18.19 -14.03
N LEU A 91 3.96 -17.46 -13.92
CA LEU A 91 3.70 -16.54 -12.81
C LEU A 91 3.73 -17.26 -11.47
N LEU A 92 4.64 -16.84 -10.58
CA LEU A 92 4.69 -17.26 -9.18
C LEU A 92 3.93 -16.32 -8.25
N GLY A 93 3.86 -15.04 -8.58
CA GLY A 93 3.29 -14.03 -7.71
C GLY A 93 3.78 -12.62 -8.01
N TYR A 94 3.48 -11.71 -7.09
CA TYR A 94 3.84 -10.31 -7.21
C TYR A 94 4.54 -9.82 -5.95
N VAL A 95 5.39 -8.80 -6.10
CA VAL A 95 5.93 -8.00 -5.00
C VAL A 95 5.60 -6.53 -5.27
N HIS A 96 5.14 -5.83 -4.24
CA HIS A 96 4.87 -4.40 -4.33
C HIS A 96 5.18 -3.73 -3.00
N GLY A 97 5.87 -2.60 -3.09
CA GLY A 97 6.14 -1.73 -1.96
C GLY A 97 5.25 -0.50 -1.98
N VAL A 98 4.81 -0.03 -0.81
CA VAL A 98 4.18 1.29 -0.69
C VAL A 98 4.82 2.10 0.42
N ASN A 99 4.93 3.41 0.20
CA ASN A 99 5.24 4.36 1.24
C ASN A 99 3.98 4.75 2.00
N GLN A 100 4.11 4.94 3.30
CA GLN A 100 3.02 5.32 4.20
C GLN A 100 3.54 6.27 5.26
N LYS A 101 2.81 7.35 5.54
CA LYS A 101 3.10 8.23 6.68
C LYS A 101 2.74 7.52 7.97
N GLY A 102 3.75 7.28 8.82
CA GLY A 102 3.59 6.92 10.23
C GLY A 102 3.71 8.14 11.13
N ARG A 103 3.57 7.94 12.44
CA ARG A 103 3.68 8.98 13.48
C ARG A 103 5.08 9.55 13.59
N PHE A 104 6.11 8.71 13.47
CA PHE A 104 7.51 9.09 13.66
C PHE A 104 8.29 9.22 12.34
N GLY A 105 7.58 9.20 11.20
CA GLY A 105 8.15 9.34 9.87
C GLY A 105 7.57 8.35 8.86
N GLY A 106 8.16 8.31 7.67
CA GLY A 106 7.75 7.39 6.61
C GLY A 106 8.02 5.92 6.96
N MET A 107 7.09 5.07 6.55
CA MET A 107 7.19 3.61 6.56
C MET A 107 7.17 3.12 5.13
N GLN A 108 7.94 2.08 4.83
CA GLN A 108 7.91 1.40 3.54
C GLN A 108 7.53 -0.06 3.77
N LEU A 109 6.32 -0.40 3.33
CA LEU A 109 5.69 -1.70 3.52
C LEU A 109 5.82 -2.50 2.23
N ILE A 110 6.42 -3.69 2.33
CA ILE A 110 6.55 -4.61 1.19
C ILE A 110 5.64 -5.80 1.44
N ILE A 111 4.82 -6.12 0.44
CA ILE A 111 3.95 -7.29 0.43
C ILE A 111 4.34 -8.17 -0.75
N THR A 112 4.29 -9.48 -0.54
CA THR A 112 4.26 -10.45 -1.63
C THR A 112 2.92 -11.15 -1.67
N THR A 113 2.45 -11.43 -2.87
CA THR A 113 1.22 -12.20 -3.09
C THR A 113 1.47 -13.37 -4.01
N ASP A 114 0.65 -14.41 -3.88
CA ASP A 114 0.50 -15.43 -4.91
C ASP A 114 -0.26 -14.85 -6.14
N PRO A 115 -0.42 -15.61 -7.24
CA PRO A 115 -1.16 -15.14 -8.42
C PRO A 115 -2.64 -14.84 -8.13
N ASN A 116 -3.17 -15.33 -7.02
CA ASN A 116 -4.55 -15.13 -6.61
C ASN A 116 -4.76 -13.90 -5.72
N GLY A 117 -3.69 -13.22 -5.29
CA GLY A 117 -3.75 -12.06 -4.40
C GLY A 117 -3.72 -12.42 -2.92
N VAL A 118 -3.40 -13.68 -2.58
CA VAL A 118 -3.19 -14.11 -1.20
C VAL A 118 -1.83 -13.63 -0.75
N ILE A 119 -1.76 -12.91 0.38
CA ILE A 119 -0.51 -12.47 0.98
C ILE A 119 0.32 -13.69 1.39
N THR A 120 1.55 -13.77 0.88
CA THR A 120 2.50 -14.85 1.18
C THR A 120 3.65 -14.41 2.07
N ASP A 121 3.99 -13.12 2.08
CA ASP A 121 4.98 -12.51 2.96
C ASP A 121 4.68 -11.01 3.14
N PHE A 122 5.12 -10.45 4.27
CA PHE A 122 5.02 -9.04 4.60
C PHE A 122 6.22 -8.61 5.45
N TYR A 123 6.87 -7.51 5.07
CA TYR A 123 7.92 -6.92 5.91
C TYR A 123 8.03 -5.40 5.71
N TYR A 124 8.65 -4.75 6.70
CA TYR A 124 9.02 -3.34 6.60
C TYR A 124 10.42 -3.20 6.02
N GLN A 125 10.52 -2.63 4.83
CA GLN A 125 11.81 -2.17 4.31
C GLN A 125 12.32 -0.95 5.09
N ARG A 126 11.40 -0.07 5.51
CA ARG A 126 11.69 1.08 6.37
C ARG A 126 10.58 1.30 7.40
N ILE A 127 10.96 1.63 8.63
CA ILE A 127 10.06 2.13 9.68
C ILE A 127 10.88 2.92 10.70
N SER A 128 10.39 4.11 11.07
CA SER A 128 11.04 5.04 12.00
C SER A 128 10.45 5.02 13.42
N SER A 129 9.51 4.12 13.70
CA SER A 129 8.86 4.00 15.01
C SER A 129 9.88 3.66 16.11
N PRO A 130 9.77 4.24 17.33
CA PRO A 130 10.54 3.80 18.49
C PRO A 130 10.33 2.31 18.81
N GLU A 131 9.15 1.77 18.49
CA GLU A 131 8.80 0.35 18.67
C GLU A 131 9.02 -0.48 17.40
N ALA A 132 9.86 -0.02 16.46
CA ALA A 132 10.12 -0.67 15.17
C ALA A 132 10.56 -2.15 15.27
N LYS A 133 11.18 -2.57 16.38
CA LYS A 133 11.52 -3.99 16.60
C LYS A 133 10.27 -4.86 16.71
N LYS A 134 9.21 -4.37 17.37
CA LYS A 134 7.94 -5.10 17.54
C LYS A 134 7.20 -5.23 16.20
N PHE A 135 7.24 -4.20 15.37
CA PHE A 135 6.69 -4.25 14.00
C PHE A 135 7.47 -5.20 13.07
N ARG A 136 8.78 -5.35 13.28
CA ARG A 136 9.59 -6.31 12.50
C ARG A 136 9.56 -7.73 13.06
N ASP A 137 8.81 -7.97 14.13
CA ASP A 137 8.69 -9.30 14.70
C ASP A 137 7.97 -10.24 13.71
N PRO A 138 8.53 -11.42 13.39
CA PRO A 138 7.89 -12.37 12.49
C PRO A 138 6.49 -12.80 12.95
N ALA A 139 6.22 -12.87 14.25
CA ALA A 139 4.89 -13.20 14.77
C ALA A 139 3.86 -12.14 14.41
N PHE A 140 4.24 -10.85 14.42
CA PHE A 140 3.38 -9.78 13.96
C PHE A 140 3.11 -9.88 12.46
N ALA A 141 4.17 -10.00 11.65
CA ALA A 141 4.06 -10.08 10.19
C ALA A 141 3.23 -11.29 9.72
N LYS A 142 3.32 -12.42 10.44
CA LYS A 142 2.56 -13.64 10.14
C LYS A 142 1.05 -13.48 10.24
N GLN A 143 0.54 -12.48 10.97
CA GLN A 143 -0.90 -12.24 11.10
C GLN A 143 -1.56 -11.80 9.78
N PHE A 144 -0.77 -11.34 8.80
CA PHE A 144 -1.28 -10.91 7.49
C PHE A 144 -1.29 -12.02 6.44
N ILE A 145 -0.58 -13.12 6.68
CA ILE A 145 -0.38 -14.19 5.71
C ILE A 145 -1.70 -14.94 5.52
N GLY A 146 -2.06 -15.21 4.27
CA GLY A 146 -3.32 -15.85 3.91
C GLY A 146 -4.47 -14.87 3.67
N LEU A 147 -4.33 -13.59 4.06
CA LEU A 147 -5.33 -12.56 3.78
C LEU A 147 -5.27 -12.13 2.30
N THR A 148 -6.40 -11.63 1.81
CA THR A 148 -6.59 -11.05 0.48
C THR A 148 -7.23 -9.68 0.57
N LEU A 149 -7.27 -8.92 -0.53
CA LEU A 149 -8.00 -7.65 -0.58
C LEU A 149 -9.50 -7.81 -0.22
N ALA A 150 -10.12 -8.95 -0.53
CA ALA A 150 -11.49 -9.24 -0.16
C ALA A 150 -11.72 -9.23 1.35
N ASP A 151 -10.75 -9.71 2.13
CA ASP A 151 -10.84 -9.74 3.59
C ASP A 151 -10.82 -8.33 4.17
N PHE A 152 -10.04 -7.43 3.56
CA PHE A 152 -10.01 -6.02 3.93
C PHE A 152 -11.33 -5.31 3.66
N TYR A 153 -12.03 -5.65 2.57
CA TYR A 153 -13.37 -5.12 2.31
C TYR A 153 -14.39 -5.66 3.32
N ARG A 154 -14.47 -6.98 3.51
CA ARG A 154 -15.54 -7.63 4.28
C ARG A 154 -15.40 -7.48 5.79
N HIS A 155 -14.23 -7.84 6.32
CA HIS A 155 -14.07 -8.14 7.75
C HIS A 155 -13.30 -7.07 8.51
N LYS A 156 -12.71 -6.08 7.80
CA LYS A 156 -11.83 -5.06 8.40
C LYS A 156 -10.83 -5.70 9.37
N PRO A 157 -9.80 -6.41 8.88
CA PRO A 157 -8.90 -7.25 9.69
C PRO A 157 -8.16 -6.51 10.82
N GLN A 158 -8.24 -5.18 10.85
CA GLN A 158 -7.92 -4.28 11.97
C GLN A 158 -8.43 -4.79 13.34
N ALA A 159 -9.57 -5.49 13.37
CA ALA A 159 -10.18 -6.01 14.59
C ALA A 159 -9.54 -7.33 15.08
N GLU A 160 -8.92 -8.09 14.17
CA GLU A 160 -8.36 -9.42 14.45
C GLU A 160 -6.84 -9.39 14.59
N ILE A 161 -6.18 -8.51 13.83
CA ILE A 161 -4.74 -8.32 13.86
C ILE A 161 -4.37 -7.57 15.14
N LYS A 162 -3.55 -8.21 15.96
CA LYS A 162 -3.09 -7.64 17.23
C LYS A 162 -2.02 -6.59 16.96
N ASP A 163 -2.25 -5.39 17.47
CA ASP A 163 -1.26 -4.32 17.54
C ASP A 163 -0.04 -4.82 18.34
N PRO A 164 1.16 -4.83 17.76
CA PRO A 164 2.34 -5.34 18.45
C PRO A 164 2.88 -4.30 19.45
N THR A 165 2.28 -3.11 19.53
CA THR A 165 2.81 -1.97 20.27
C THR A 165 1.96 -1.60 21.48
N GLU A 166 2.60 -0.93 22.44
CA GLU A 166 1.91 -0.38 23.60
C GLU A 166 1.67 1.13 23.46
N LYS A 167 2.57 1.83 22.74
CA LYS A 167 2.62 3.30 22.70
C LYS A 167 2.55 3.86 21.28
N SER A 168 2.66 3.00 20.26
CA SER A 168 2.76 3.39 18.85
C SER A 168 1.55 2.96 18.02
N ASN A 169 0.36 2.92 18.63
CA ASN A 169 -0.91 2.60 17.96
C ASN A 169 -1.15 3.35 16.64
N PRO A 170 -0.76 4.63 16.47
CA PRO A 170 -0.90 5.30 15.18
C PRO A 170 -0.05 4.67 14.05
N ASP A 171 1.13 4.13 14.34
CA ASP A 171 1.95 3.41 13.34
C ASP A 171 1.34 2.07 12.98
N PHE A 172 0.67 1.41 13.92
CA PHE A 172 -0.11 0.20 13.64
C PHE A 172 -1.29 0.51 12.72
N LYS A 173 -2.07 1.56 13.00
CA LYS A 173 -3.14 2.02 12.10
C LYS A 173 -2.61 2.38 10.71
N ALA A 174 -1.49 3.11 10.66
CA ALA A 174 -0.81 3.42 9.41
C ALA A 174 -0.38 2.14 8.67
N THR A 175 0.07 1.11 9.39
CA THR A 175 0.43 -0.18 8.80
C THR A 175 -0.76 -0.83 8.13
N ILE A 176 -1.89 -0.94 8.82
CA ILE A 176 -3.09 -1.56 8.26
C ILE A 176 -3.58 -0.80 7.02
N ARG A 177 -3.61 0.55 7.09
CA ARG A 177 -3.94 1.39 5.93
C ARG A 177 -2.96 1.18 4.77
N GLY A 178 -1.66 1.16 5.06
CA GLY A 178 -0.61 0.97 4.06
C GLY A 178 -0.74 -0.37 3.34
N ILE A 179 -1.02 -1.44 4.09
CA ILE A 179 -1.26 -2.77 3.53
C ILE A 179 -2.52 -2.78 2.65
N PHE A 180 -3.62 -2.18 3.13
CA PHE A 180 -4.86 -2.11 2.36
C PHE A 180 -4.66 -1.36 1.04
N LYS A 181 -4.00 -0.20 1.08
CA LYS A 181 -3.63 0.55 -0.12
C LYS A 181 -2.76 -0.27 -1.07
N ASN A 182 -1.75 -0.97 -0.54
CA ASN A 182 -0.85 -1.81 -1.35
C ASN A 182 -1.66 -2.85 -2.14
N LEU A 183 -2.60 -3.53 -1.47
CA LEU A 183 -3.47 -4.52 -2.10
C LEU A 183 -4.41 -3.90 -3.14
N ILE A 184 -5.01 -2.73 -2.87
CA ILE A 184 -5.86 -2.02 -3.85
C ILE A 184 -5.06 -1.68 -5.12
N LEU A 185 -3.87 -1.11 -4.96
CA LEU A 185 -3.00 -0.75 -6.09
C LEU A 185 -2.54 -2.00 -6.85
N MET A 186 -2.25 -3.09 -6.15
CA MET A 186 -1.92 -4.37 -6.79
C MET A 186 -3.09 -4.89 -7.62
N ASP A 187 -4.31 -4.86 -7.08
CA ASP A 187 -5.50 -5.34 -7.78
C ASP A 187 -5.78 -4.53 -9.05
N GLU A 188 -5.70 -3.20 -8.90
CA GLU A 188 -5.92 -2.22 -9.97
C GLU A 188 -4.93 -2.41 -11.12
N PHE A 189 -3.63 -2.53 -10.83
CA PHE A 189 -2.60 -2.48 -11.87
C PHE A 189 -2.11 -3.84 -12.34
N LYS A 190 -2.21 -4.89 -11.53
CA LYS A 190 -1.59 -6.20 -11.82
C LYS A 190 -2.57 -7.36 -11.84
N MET A 191 -3.77 -7.22 -11.26
CA MET A 191 -4.72 -8.33 -11.17
C MET A 191 -6.04 -8.10 -11.90
N ASN A 192 -6.12 -7.06 -12.73
CA ASN A 192 -7.29 -6.76 -13.55
C ASN A 192 -8.57 -6.63 -12.71
N LYS A 193 -8.50 -5.88 -11.60
CA LYS A 193 -9.64 -5.55 -10.74
C LYS A 193 -10.40 -6.79 -10.24
N LYS A 194 -9.65 -7.83 -9.84
CA LYS A 194 -10.18 -9.13 -9.43
C LYS A 194 -11.15 -9.01 -8.26
N PHE A 195 -10.96 -8.05 -7.37
CA PHE A 195 -11.74 -7.92 -6.13
C PHE A 195 -12.83 -6.83 -6.19
N ASP A 196 -13.06 -6.20 -7.33
CA ASP A 196 -14.07 -5.14 -7.48
C ASP A 196 -15.50 -5.61 -7.20
N SER A 197 -15.84 -6.83 -7.60
CA SER A 197 -17.15 -7.41 -7.31
C SER A 197 -17.40 -7.52 -5.80
N VAL A 198 -16.38 -7.90 -5.03
CA VAL A 198 -16.45 -7.99 -3.57
C VAL A 198 -16.62 -6.59 -2.94
N TYR A 199 -15.90 -5.59 -3.44
CA TYR A 199 -16.06 -4.21 -2.99
C TYR A 199 -17.48 -3.70 -3.21
N ILE A 200 -18.02 -3.88 -4.43
CA ILE A 200 -19.37 -3.43 -4.79
C ILE A 200 -20.44 -4.12 -3.92
N GLU A 201 -20.33 -5.42 -3.72
CA GLU A 201 -21.24 -6.19 -2.86
C GLU A 201 -21.20 -5.66 -1.42
N THR A 202 -20.01 -5.51 -0.86
CA THR A 202 -19.81 -5.04 0.52
C THR A 202 -20.36 -3.63 0.71
N LYS A 203 -20.13 -2.73 -0.26
CA LYS A 203 -20.65 -1.37 -0.21
C LYS A 203 -22.19 -1.35 -0.22
N LYS A 204 -22.83 -2.11 -1.10
CA LYS A 204 -24.30 -2.23 -1.13
C LYS A 204 -24.88 -2.73 0.19
N GLN A 205 -24.23 -3.71 0.82
CA GLN A 205 -24.66 -4.22 2.12
C GLN A 205 -24.55 -3.15 3.22
N ASN A 206 -23.46 -2.39 3.25
CA ASN A 206 -23.28 -1.31 4.21
C ASN A 206 -24.30 -0.18 4.03
N ASP A 207 -24.53 0.27 2.78
CA ASP A 207 -25.50 1.31 2.47
C ASP A 207 -26.93 0.88 2.88
N SER A 208 -27.30 -0.38 2.62
CA SER A 208 -28.61 -0.92 3.02
C SER A 208 -28.78 -1.00 4.54
N ASN A 209 -27.72 -1.36 5.27
CA ASN A 209 -27.74 -1.43 6.72
C ASN A 209 -27.87 -0.04 7.38
N GLU A 210 -27.28 1.00 6.78
CA GLU A 210 -27.43 2.37 7.27
C GLU A 210 -28.85 2.91 7.08
N VAL A 211 -29.49 2.63 5.93
CA VAL A 211 -30.89 2.99 5.68
C VAL A 211 -31.82 2.35 6.73
N ASN A 212 -31.69 1.04 6.96
CA ASN A 212 -32.51 0.31 7.93
C ASN A 212 -32.30 0.79 9.38
N LYS A 213 -31.09 1.26 9.73
CA LYS A 213 -30.80 1.79 11.07
C LYS A 213 -31.44 3.15 11.31
N ASN A 214 -31.55 3.99 10.27
CA ASN A 214 -32.18 5.29 10.37
C ASN A 214 -33.71 5.15 10.47
N GLU A 215 -34.33 4.25 9.69
CA GLU A 215 -35.78 3.99 9.76
C GLU A 215 -36.24 3.48 11.14
N ASN A 216 -35.46 2.60 11.79
CA ASN A 216 -35.79 2.08 13.13
C ASN A 216 -35.55 3.11 14.26
N LYS A 217 -34.77 4.17 14.00
CA LYS A 217 -34.53 5.23 14.98
C LYS A 217 -35.71 6.20 15.04
N ASP A 218 -36.33 6.47 13.89
CA ASP A 218 -37.46 7.38 13.77
C ASP A 218 -38.77 6.76 14.32
N SER A 219 -38.91 5.42 14.28
CA SER A 219 -40.07 4.70 14.82
C SER A 219 -40.09 4.56 16.35
N ASN A 220 -38.98 4.81 17.05
CA ASN A 220 -38.86 4.71 18.51
C ASN A 220 -38.96 6.07 19.23
N THR A 221 -39.28 7.14 18.51
CA THR A 221 -39.42 8.51 19.02
C THR A 221 -40.87 9.01 19.14
N ASN A 222 -41.85 8.11 18.97
CA ASN A 222 -43.29 8.42 19.16
C ASN A 222 -43.87 7.68 20.36
#